data_AF-A0A5K1GUT5-F1
#
_entry.id   AF-A0A5K1GUT5-F1
#
_cell.length_a   1.000
_cell.length_b   1.000
_cell.length_c   1.000
_cell.angle_alpha   90.00
_cell.angle_beta   90.00
_cell.angle_gamma   90.00
#
_symmetry.space_group_name_H-M   'P 1'
#
loop_
_entity.id
_entity.type
_entity.pdbx_description
1 polymer ?
#
loop_
_entity_poly.entity_id
_entity_poly.type
_entity_poly.pdbx_seq_one_letter_code
_entity_poly.pdbx_strand_id
1 'polypeptide(L)' 'KNEKDWTRRIGNDRHLICIEDPFEVSHDLGRVVDKYSIKILRDEFQRAADVLSFDRNPSVTLFEPFSPS' A
#
# COMPACT_ATOMS: atom_id res chain seq x y z
N LYS A 1 -1.21 -13.77 9.03
CA LYS A 1 -2.11 -12.69 9.51
C LYS A 1 -2.87 -13.10 10.76
N ASN A 2 -3.69 -14.16 10.71
CA ASN A 2 -4.47 -14.61 11.88
C ASN A 2 -3.60 -14.99 13.09
N GLU A 3 -2.47 -15.67 12.86
CA GLU A 3 -1.53 -16.07 13.93
C GLU A 3 -0.87 -14.87 14.64
N LYS A 4 -0.79 -13.71 13.97
CA LYS A 4 -0.21 -12.47 14.50
C LYS A 4 -1.28 -11.49 14.99
N ASP A 5 -2.54 -11.92 15.02
CA ASP A 5 -3.74 -11.13 15.33
C ASP A 5 -3.89 -9.83 14.51
N TRP A 6 -3.20 -9.70 13.36
CA TRP A 6 -3.31 -8.55 12.45
C TRP A 6 -4.64 -8.47 11.70
N THR A 7 -5.54 -9.43 11.92
CA THR A 7 -6.93 -9.34 11.49
C THR A 7 -7.81 -8.62 12.50
N ARG A 8 -7.34 -8.48 13.74
CA ARG A 8 -8.07 -7.82 14.81
C ARG A 8 -7.66 -6.36 14.88
N ARG A 9 -8.67 -5.51 15.06
CA ARG A 9 -8.45 -4.10 15.35
C ARG A 9 -7.98 -3.97 16.80
N ILE A 10 -6.73 -3.59 17.02
CA ILE A 10 -6.20 -3.25 18.35
C ILE A 10 -6.10 -1.72 18.42
N GLY A 11 -7.02 -1.09 19.17
CA GLY A 11 -7.08 0.38 19.27
C GLY A 11 -7.44 1.07 17.95
N ASN A 12 -6.61 2.04 17.53
CA ASN A 12 -6.81 2.78 16.28
C ASN A 12 -6.05 2.17 15.09
N ASP A 13 -5.21 1.16 15.32
CA ASP A 13 -4.39 0.55 14.28
C ASP A 13 -5.27 -0.22 13.28
N ARG A 14 -5.00 0.04 12.00
CA ARG A 14 -5.70 -0.54 10.86
C ARG A 14 -4.72 -1.33 10.00
N HIS A 15 -4.82 -2.66 10.05
CA HIS A 15 -3.97 -3.59 9.30
C HIS A 15 -4.47 -3.82 7.85
N LEU A 16 -4.69 -2.73 7.10
CA LEU A 16 -5.28 -2.77 5.75
C LEU A 16 -4.28 -3.22 4.68
N ILE A 17 -3.00 -2.90 4.89
CA ILE A 17 -1.82 -3.45 4.24
C ILE A 17 -0.87 -3.82 5.37
N CYS A 18 -0.33 -5.04 5.37
CA CYS A 18 0.52 -5.52 6.46
C CYS A 18 1.95 -5.60 5.97
N ILE A 19 2.81 -4.75 6.51
CA ILE A 19 4.24 -4.74 6.20
C ILE A 19 4.96 -4.98 7.52
N GLU A 20 5.47 -6.19 7.67
CA GLU A 20 6.19 -6.60 8.88
C GLU A 20 7.52 -5.86 9.01
N ASP A 21 7.77 -5.28 10.17
CA ASP A 21 9.13 -4.85 10.51
C ASP A 21 10.03 -6.09 10.76
N PRO A 22 11.21 -6.16 10.13
CA PRO A 22 12.08 -7.33 10.23
C PRO A 22 12.75 -7.51 11.61
N PHE A 23 12.81 -6.47 12.44
CA PHE A 23 13.39 -6.51 13.79
C PHE A 23 12.33 -6.50 14.88
N GLU A 24 11.16 -5.92 14.62
CA GLU A 24 10.02 -5.89 15.53
C GLU A 24 8.79 -6.55 14.88
N VAL A 25 8.72 -7.88 14.87
CA VAL A 25 7.66 -8.65 14.16
C VAL A 25 6.23 -8.40 14.65
N SER A 26 6.04 -7.73 15.79
CA SER A 26 4.73 -7.24 16.25
C SER A 26 4.33 -5.90 15.63
N HIS A 27 5.26 -5.23 14.96
CA HIS A 27 5.13 -3.89 14.41
C HIS A 27 4.72 -3.94 12.95
N ASP A 28 3.49 -3.52 12.66
CA ASP A 28 3.01 -3.34 11.28
C ASP A 28 3.34 -1.92 10.80
N LEU A 29 4.26 -1.79 9.84
CA LEU A 29 4.61 -0.52 9.21
C LEU A 29 3.44 0.06 8.39
N GLY A 30 2.49 -0.79 7.98
CA GLY A 30 1.28 -0.39 7.28
C GLY A 30 0.17 0.21 8.16
N ARG A 31 0.33 0.22 9.50
CA ARG A 31 -0.71 0.70 10.45
C ARG A 31 -1.16 2.16 10.24
N VAL A 32 -0.32 2.98 9.59
CA VAL A 32 -0.59 4.39 9.28
C VAL A 32 -1.59 4.56 8.13
N VAL A 33 -1.86 3.49 7.37
CA VAL A 33 -2.78 3.50 6.24
C VAL A 33 -4.22 3.41 6.74
N ASP A 34 -5.07 4.32 6.27
CA ASP A 34 -6.48 4.36 6.62
C ASP A 34 -7.37 3.85 5.48
N LYS A 35 -8.69 3.95 5.67
CA LYS A 35 -9.67 3.43 4.70
C LYS A 35 -9.71 4.22 3.40
N TYR A 36 -9.22 5.46 3.39
CA TYR A 36 -9.16 6.33 2.22
C TYR A 36 -7.82 6.16 1.51
N SER A 37 -6.70 6.20 2.25
CA SER A 37 -5.37 6.07 1.65
C SER A 37 -5.10 4.66 1.11
N ILE A 38 -5.69 3.60 1.68
CA ILE A 38 -5.57 2.25 1.09
C ILE A 38 -6.17 2.18 -0.32
N LYS A 39 -7.22 2.95 -0.60
CA LYS A 39 -7.82 2.99 -1.94
C LYS A 39 -6.85 3.63 -2.92
N ILE A 40 -6.31 4.80 -2.57
CA ILE A 40 -5.32 5.52 -3.39
C ILE A 40 -4.10 4.64 -3.68
N LEU A 41 -3.57 3.96 -2.66
CA LEU A 41 -2.44 3.03 -2.85
C LEU A 41 -2.76 1.91 -3.84
N ARG A 42 -3.94 1.30 -3.74
CA ARG A 42 -4.37 0.23 -4.66
C ARG A 42 -4.55 0.75 -6.09
N ASP A 43 -5.15 1.92 -6.25
CA ASP A 43 -5.36 2.56 -7.55
C ASP A 43 -3.99 2.88 -8.20
N GLU A 44 -3.01 3.38 -7.45
CA GLU A 44 -1.66 3.62 -7.95
C GLU A 44 -0.88 2.32 -8.25
N PHE A 45 -1.05 1.25 -7.45
CA PHE A 45 -0.46 -0.05 -7.80
C PHE A 45 -1.04 -0.61 -9.09
N GLN A 46 -2.35 -0.46 -9.31
CA GLN A 46 -2.98 -0.86 -10.56
C GLN A 46 -2.47 -0.02 -11.74
N ARG A 47 -2.41 1.31 -11.59
CA ARG A 47 -1.84 2.21 -12.60
C ARG A 47 -0.41 1.81 -12.95
N ALA A 48 0.43 1.55 -11.96
CA ALA A 48 1.80 1.11 -12.16
C ALA A 48 1.89 -0.23 -12.90
N ALA A 49 1.04 -1.20 -12.55
CA ALA A 49 0.97 -2.49 -13.24
C ALA A 49 0.58 -2.31 -14.72
N ASP A 50 -0.39 -1.44 -15.02
CA ASP A 50 -0.83 -1.15 -16.38
C ASP A 50 0.27 -0.45 -17.18
N VAL A 51 0.95 0.55 -16.59
CA VAL A 51 2.09 1.24 -17.22
C VAL A 51 3.21 0.27 -17.56
N LEU A 52 3.62 -0.56 -16.60
CA LEU A 52 4.70 -1.54 -16.81
C LEU A 52 4.36 -2.59 -17.87
N SER A 53 3.07 -2.91 -18.04
CA SER A 53 2.62 -3.95 -18.96
C SER A 53 2.40 -3.45 -20.39
N PHE A 54 1.97 -2.20 -20.55
CA PHE A 54 1.41 -1.72 -21.82
C PHE A 54 2.03 -0.42 -22.34
N ASP A 55 2.74 0.35 -21.51
CA ASP A 55 3.35 1.60 -21.94
C ASP A 55 4.59 1.34 -22.82
N ARG A 56 4.80 2.19 -23.84
CA ARG A 56 5.97 2.09 -24.73
C ARG A 56 7.25 2.62 -24.09
N ASN A 57 7.12 3.50 -23.10
CA ASN A 57 8.21 4.07 -22.32
C ASN A 57 7.83 4.13 -20.82
N PRO A 58 7.71 2.96 -20.16
CA PRO A 58 7.15 2.85 -18.83
C PRO A 58 7.94 3.63 -17.77
N SER A 59 9.25 3.75 -17.92
CA SER A 59 10.10 4.51 -16.97
C SER A 59 9.73 5.98 -16.91
N VAL A 60 9.26 6.59 -18.00
CA VAL A 60 8.84 7.99 -17.96
C VAL A 60 7.48 8.10 -17.27
N THR A 61 6.48 7.37 -17.78
CA THR A 61 5.08 7.43 -17.29
C THR A 61 4.92 6.98 -15.84
N LEU A 62 5.74 6.03 -15.37
CA LEU A 62 5.67 5.53 -14.00
C LEU A 62 6.02 6.62 -12.98
N PHE A 63 7.03 7.45 -13.30
CA PHE A 63 7.58 8.48 -12.42
C PHE A 63 7.04 9.89 -12.71
N GLU A 64 6.00 10.01 -13.54
CA GLU A 64 5.30 11.29 -13.71
C GLU A 64 4.72 11.77 -12.37
N PRO A 65 4.81 13.08 -12.05
CA PRO A 65 4.26 13.62 -10.82
C PRO A 65 2.75 13.40 -10.71
N PHE A 66 2.30 13.01 -9.51
CA PHE A 66 0.87 12.93 -9.23
C PHE A 66 0.21 14.31 -9.32
N SER A 67 -0.88 14.40 -10.09
CA SER A 67 -1.70 15.61 -10.21
C SER A 67 -3.07 15.38 -9.58
N PRO A 68 -3.42 16.05 -8.46
CA PRO A 68 -4.74 15.94 -7.88
C PRO A 68 -5.77 16.63 -8.79
N SER A 69 -6.84 15.90 -9.12
CA SER A 69 -8.04 16.41 -9.80
C SER A 69 -9.04 17.01 -8.82
#